data_AF-A0A8B8UUS4-F1
#
_entry.id   AF-A0A8B8UUS4-F1
#
_cell.length_a   1.000
_cell.length_b   1.000
_cell.length_c   1.000
_cell.angle_alpha   90.00
_cell.angle_beta   90.00
_cell.angle_gamma   90.00
#
_symmetry.space_group_name_H-M   'P 1'
#
loop_
_entity.id
_entity.type
_entity.pdbx_description
1 polymer ?
#
loop_
_entity_poly.entity_id
_entity_poly.type
_entity_poly.pdbx_seq_one_letter_code
_entity_poly.pdbx_strand_id
1 'polypeptide(L)'
;MLRTRLSNWGLWRSYYTSSLSRVPRAPPDKVLGLSEHFKKVKNVNKIDLTVGIYKDGWGKVTTFPSVAKAQKLIESHLELNKNLSYLPITGSKEFQENVMNFLFKESCPQFGPFYLAHDRISFVQTLSGTGALAVAAKFLALFISRDIWIPDPSWANHKNIFQNNGFENIHRYSYYKDGQIDIDGWIKQLKTFAYNNRVENNRNPPCIILHACCHNPTGLDPTKEQWKEIIDTIYELKMVPIIDMAYQGLESGNLLKDAYLLRLCLNVDRYPNWSNGVFLCQSFAKNMGLYGERVGSLSVITPATANNGNFNPLQQKSSLQQNIDSQLKKIVRGMYSSPPGYGSRVVNVVLSDFKLKQQWFKDVDFMVQRLHHVRKEMFDRLGWPDLINFAQQHGMFYYTRFSPKQVEILRNNFFVYLTGDGRLSLSGVNDSNVDYLCQSLETVSKMDELA
;
A
#
# COMPACT_ATOMS: atom_id res chain seq x y z
N MET A 1 49.12 -44.42 -45.73
CA MET A 1 49.73 -44.66 -44.41
C MET A 1 49.48 -43.46 -43.52
N LEU A 2 48.98 -43.74 -42.32
CA LEU A 2 48.29 -42.80 -41.43
C LEU A 2 49.21 -41.68 -40.89
N ARG A 3 48.72 -40.43 -40.96
CA ARG A 3 49.15 -39.35 -40.06
C ARG A 3 48.25 -39.39 -38.83
N THR A 4 48.82 -39.82 -37.71
CA THR A 4 48.23 -39.74 -36.36
C THR A 4 48.01 -38.29 -35.95
N ARG A 5 46.74 -37.85 -35.91
CA ARG A 5 46.33 -36.65 -35.18
C ARG A 5 46.20 -37.01 -33.71
N LEU A 6 47.14 -36.52 -32.90
CA LEU A 6 47.01 -36.47 -31.44
C LEU A 6 45.83 -35.56 -31.10
N SER A 7 44.80 -36.15 -30.50
CA SER A 7 43.66 -35.44 -29.94
C SER A 7 44.08 -34.75 -28.64
N ASN A 8 44.20 -33.43 -28.65
CA ASN A 8 44.26 -32.62 -27.44
C ASN A 8 42.90 -32.65 -26.74
N TRP A 9 42.64 -33.71 -25.98
CA TRP A 9 41.67 -33.66 -24.89
C TRP A 9 42.30 -32.87 -23.75
N GLY A 10 42.25 -31.54 -23.90
CA GLY A 10 42.54 -30.60 -22.83
C GLY A 10 41.59 -30.86 -21.69
N LEU A 11 42.11 -31.48 -20.63
CA LEU A 11 41.52 -31.60 -19.31
C LEU A 11 41.26 -30.19 -18.75
N TRP A 12 40.14 -29.59 -19.13
CA TRP A 12 39.56 -28.49 -18.36
C TRP A 12 39.07 -29.08 -17.05
N ARG A 13 39.95 -29.04 -16.05
CA ARG A 13 39.55 -29.14 -14.65
C ARG A 13 38.53 -28.01 -14.41
N SER A 14 37.26 -28.36 -14.56
CA SER A 14 36.15 -27.60 -14.00
C SER A 14 36.37 -27.64 -12.49
N TYR A 15 37.08 -26.63 -11.95
CA TYR A 15 36.95 -26.31 -10.55
C TYR A 15 35.44 -26.16 -10.32
N TYR A 16 34.86 -27.10 -9.56
CA TYR A 16 33.46 -27.05 -9.17
C TYR A 16 33.27 -25.81 -8.30
N THR A 17 33.17 -24.65 -8.95
CA THR A 17 32.64 -23.45 -8.33
C THR A 17 31.20 -23.79 -7.98
N SER A 18 30.84 -23.62 -6.70
CA SER A 18 29.46 -23.81 -6.25
C SER A 18 28.51 -23.13 -7.23
N SER A 19 27.36 -23.74 -7.55
CA SER A 19 26.35 -23.08 -8.39
C SER A 19 25.91 -21.74 -7.81
N LEU A 20 26.08 -21.54 -6.50
CA LEU A 20 25.84 -20.27 -5.80
C LEU A 20 26.85 -19.17 -6.14
N SER A 21 28.02 -19.51 -6.70
CA SER A 21 29.05 -18.52 -7.08
C SER A 21 28.59 -17.54 -8.17
N ARG A 22 27.52 -17.88 -8.90
CA ARG A 22 26.93 -17.05 -9.96
C ARG A 22 25.80 -16.15 -9.45
N VAL A 23 25.39 -16.27 -8.18
CA VAL A 23 24.29 -15.48 -7.64
C VAL A 23 24.76 -14.03 -7.50
N PRO A 24 24.19 -13.07 -8.25
CA PRO A 24 24.60 -11.69 -8.16
C PRO A 24 24.11 -11.06 -6.85
N ARG A 25 24.88 -10.10 -6.32
CA ARG A 25 24.43 -9.28 -5.20
C ARG A 25 23.22 -8.44 -5.63
N ALA A 26 22.09 -8.62 -4.96
CA ALA A 26 20.92 -7.77 -5.18
C ALA A 26 21.22 -6.32 -4.75
N PRO A 27 20.70 -5.31 -5.48
CA PRO A 27 20.78 -3.92 -5.03
C PRO A 27 20.03 -3.75 -3.69
N PRO A 28 20.50 -2.87 -2.79
CA PRO A 28 19.77 -2.57 -1.55
C PRO A 28 18.35 -2.02 -1.82
N ASP A 29 17.41 -2.31 -0.93
CA ASP A 29 16.06 -1.72 -1.00
C ASP A 29 16.14 -0.19 -0.86
N LYS A 30 15.36 0.53 -1.68
CA LYS A 30 15.41 1.99 -1.77
C LYS A 30 15.02 2.70 -0.47
N VAL A 31 14.37 2.01 0.47
CA VAL A 31 13.96 2.56 1.77
C VAL A 31 14.67 1.83 2.91
N LEU A 32 14.54 0.51 3.00
CA LEU A 32 15.10 -0.27 4.11
C LEU A 32 16.64 -0.31 4.09
N GLY A 33 17.26 -0.29 2.90
CA GLY A 33 18.70 -0.19 2.77
C GLY A 33 19.25 1.13 3.34
N LEU A 34 18.49 2.22 3.24
CA LEU A 34 18.86 3.50 3.86
C LEU A 34 18.80 3.41 5.40
N SER A 35 17.81 2.71 5.96
CA SER A 35 17.72 2.50 7.41
C SER A 35 18.90 1.69 7.95
N GLU A 36 19.39 0.69 7.20
CA GLU A 36 20.60 -0.05 7.56
C GLU A 36 21.84 0.85 7.54
N HIS A 37 21.96 1.72 6.54
CA HIS A 37 23.04 2.70 6.47
C HIS A 37 22.98 3.68 7.64
N PHE A 38 21.80 4.25 7.92
CA PHE A 38 21.56 5.16 9.04
C PHE A 38 21.99 4.57 10.39
N LYS A 39 21.73 3.28 10.63
CA LYS A 39 22.15 2.61 11.88
C LYS A 39 23.67 2.57 12.07
N LYS A 40 24.45 2.49 10.98
CA LYS A 40 25.92 2.41 11.03
C LYS A 40 26.61 3.75 11.28
N VAL A 41 25.95 4.86 10.95
CA VAL A 41 26.50 6.21 11.12
C VAL A 41 26.55 6.61 12.60
N LYS A 42 27.70 7.13 13.05
CA LYS A 42 27.95 7.58 14.43
C LYS A 42 27.95 9.12 14.58
N ASN A 43 26.98 9.79 13.99
CA ASN A 43 26.77 11.23 14.18
C ASN A 43 25.60 11.46 15.15
N VAL A 44 25.76 12.37 16.11
CA VAL A 44 24.74 12.70 17.11
C VAL A 44 23.55 13.47 16.53
N ASN A 45 23.76 14.20 15.43
CA ASN A 45 22.75 15.01 14.75
C ASN A 45 22.07 14.29 13.59
N LYS A 46 22.31 12.97 13.41
CA LYS A 46 21.70 12.22 12.30
C LYS A 46 20.18 12.14 12.45
N ILE A 47 19.45 12.33 11.36
CA ILE A 47 17.98 12.27 11.34
C ILE A 47 17.51 11.22 10.33
N ASP A 48 16.64 10.30 10.77
CA ASP A 48 16.01 9.30 9.92
C ASP A 48 14.56 9.69 9.58
N LEU A 49 14.37 10.15 8.34
CA LEU A 49 13.08 10.49 7.73
C LEU A 49 12.72 9.50 6.60
N THR A 50 13.35 8.31 6.55
CA THR A 50 13.20 7.37 5.44
C THR A 50 11.94 6.53 5.54
N VAL A 51 11.77 5.80 6.66
CA VAL A 51 10.69 4.82 6.82
C VAL A 51 9.42 5.50 7.32
N GLY A 52 8.29 5.18 6.70
CA GLY A 52 6.95 5.56 7.17
C GLY A 52 6.48 4.73 8.37
N ILE A 53 7.18 4.84 9.49
CA ILE A 53 6.75 4.34 10.80
C ILE A 53 6.45 5.55 11.68
N TYR A 54 5.30 5.55 12.33
CA TYR A 54 4.95 6.60 13.27
C TYR A 54 5.87 6.53 14.48
N LYS A 55 6.39 7.68 14.86
CA LYS A 55 7.15 7.89 16.11
C LYS A 55 6.37 8.88 16.97
N ASP A 56 6.56 8.94 18.27
CA ASP A 56 5.96 9.97 19.12
C ASP A 56 6.75 11.30 19.07
N GLY A 57 6.37 12.28 19.89
CA GLY A 57 7.09 13.55 20.04
C GLY A 57 8.53 13.42 20.55
N TRP A 58 8.93 12.24 21.03
CA TRP A 58 10.29 11.92 21.47
C TRP A 58 11.07 11.13 20.42
N GLY A 59 10.50 10.95 19.22
CA GLY A 59 11.12 10.19 18.14
C GLY A 59 11.12 8.67 18.36
N LYS A 60 10.31 8.15 19.28
CA LYS A 60 10.22 6.71 19.59
C LYS A 60 9.03 6.07 18.88
N VAL A 61 9.22 4.84 18.38
CA VAL A 61 8.09 4.03 17.89
C VAL A 61 7.29 3.53 19.09
N THR A 62 6.01 3.87 19.16
CA THR A 62 5.13 3.56 20.30
C THR A 62 3.94 2.71 19.87
N THR A 63 3.55 1.75 20.72
CA THR A 63 2.30 1.02 20.57
C THR A 63 1.11 1.93 20.89
N PHE A 64 0.07 1.91 20.05
CA PHE A 64 -1.13 2.71 20.28
C PHE A 64 -1.88 2.25 21.53
N PRO A 65 -2.49 3.18 22.31
CA PRO A 65 -3.25 2.84 23.51
C PRO A 65 -4.32 1.76 23.31
N SER A 66 -5.08 1.81 22.21
CA SER A 66 -6.06 0.78 21.85
C SER A 66 -5.44 -0.60 21.68
N VAL A 67 -4.31 -0.67 20.98
CA VAL A 67 -3.55 -1.91 20.73
C VAL A 67 -2.91 -2.45 22.00
N ALA A 68 -2.27 -1.60 22.81
CA ALA A 68 -1.67 -2.01 24.07
C ALA A 68 -2.73 -2.58 25.04
N LYS A 69 -3.91 -1.95 25.10
CA LYS A 69 -5.04 -2.46 25.88
C LYS A 69 -5.54 -3.81 25.34
N ALA A 70 -5.66 -3.96 24.02
CA ALA A 70 -6.05 -5.22 23.39
C ALA A 70 -5.04 -6.35 23.65
N GLN A 71 -3.74 -6.07 23.56
CA GLN A 71 -2.68 -7.04 23.90
C GLN A 71 -2.78 -7.48 25.37
N LYS A 72 -2.96 -6.53 26.29
CA LYS A 72 -3.16 -6.83 27.72
C LYS A 72 -4.40 -7.70 27.96
N LEU A 73 -5.50 -7.47 27.25
CA LEU A 73 -6.68 -8.33 27.34
C LEU A 73 -6.38 -9.75 26.85
N ILE A 74 -5.68 -9.91 25.73
CA ILE A 74 -5.29 -11.22 25.20
C ILE A 74 -4.39 -11.97 26.20
N GLU A 75 -3.47 -11.27 26.86
CA GLU A 75 -2.58 -11.84 27.87
C GLU A 75 -3.31 -12.22 29.17
N SER A 76 -4.26 -11.39 29.62
CA SER A 76 -4.96 -11.59 30.89
C SER A 76 -6.17 -12.52 30.81
N HIS A 77 -6.70 -12.80 29.61
CA HIS A 77 -7.84 -13.68 29.41
C HIS A 77 -7.46 -14.90 28.56
N LEU A 78 -7.23 -16.04 29.22
CA LEU A 78 -6.77 -17.28 28.57
C LEU A 78 -7.66 -17.68 27.37
N GLU A 79 -8.97 -17.44 27.44
CA GLU A 79 -9.91 -17.73 26.36
C GLU A 79 -9.61 -17.00 25.04
N LEU A 80 -8.96 -15.83 25.09
CA LEU A 80 -8.54 -15.05 23.92
C LEU A 80 -7.20 -15.52 23.33
N ASN A 81 -6.47 -16.37 24.06
CA ASN A 81 -5.13 -16.85 23.69
C ASN A 81 -4.97 -18.38 23.82
N LYS A 82 -6.06 -19.14 23.92
CA LYS A 82 -6.03 -20.58 24.21
C LYS A 82 -5.54 -21.47 23.06
N ASN A 83 -5.50 -20.95 21.82
CA ASN A 83 -5.15 -21.74 20.64
C ASN A 83 -4.13 -21.01 19.77
N LEU A 84 -2.92 -21.56 19.70
CA LEU A 84 -1.82 -21.11 18.83
C LEU A 84 -1.59 -22.04 17.63
N SER A 85 -2.55 -22.92 17.33
CA SER A 85 -2.51 -23.80 16.15
C SER A 85 -2.62 -23.00 14.85
N TYR A 86 -2.35 -23.66 13.73
CA TYR A 86 -2.56 -23.07 12.41
C TYR A 86 -3.98 -22.51 12.26
N LEU A 87 -4.07 -21.27 11.77
CA LEU A 87 -5.32 -20.70 11.31
C LEU A 87 -5.79 -21.40 10.02
N PRO A 88 -7.09 -21.32 9.69
CA PRO A 88 -7.55 -21.63 8.34
C PRO A 88 -6.73 -20.85 7.29
N ILE A 89 -6.61 -21.40 6.08
CA ILE A 89 -5.85 -20.77 4.97
C ILE A 89 -6.35 -19.34 4.70
N THR A 90 -7.66 -19.10 4.84
CA THR A 90 -8.29 -17.78 4.66
C THR A 90 -8.10 -16.83 5.85
N GLY A 91 -7.56 -17.30 6.97
CA GLY A 91 -7.44 -16.57 8.23
C GLY A 91 -8.49 -16.92 9.27
N SER A 92 -8.51 -16.14 10.36
CA SER A 92 -9.53 -16.26 11.41
C SER A 92 -10.89 -15.79 10.90
N LYS A 93 -11.95 -16.52 11.26
CA LYS A 93 -13.33 -16.19 10.90
C LYS A 93 -13.78 -14.90 11.58
N GLU A 94 -13.44 -14.73 12.85
CA GLU A 94 -13.76 -13.54 13.64
C GLU A 94 -13.06 -12.30 13.06
N PHE A 95 -11.79 -12.44 12.68
CA PHE A 95 -11.05 -11.38 11.98
C PHE A 95 -11.72 -11.03 10.66
N GLN A 96 -12.08 -12.04 9.84
CA GLN A 96 -12.81 -11.82 8.60
C GLN A 96 -14.11 -11.05 8.82
N GLU A 97 -14.95 -11.48 9.75
CA GLU A 97 -16.24 -10.85 10.04
C GLU A 97 -16.07 -9.39 10.51
N ASN A 98 -15.16 -9.14 11.44
CA ASN A 98 -14.93 -7.80 11.98
C ASN A 98 -14.31 -6.83 10.96
N VAL A 99 -13.36 -7.30 10.15
CA VAL A 99 -12.77 -6.48 9.08
C VAL A 99 -13.80 -6.21 7.97
N MET A 100 -14.60 -7.21 7.58
CA MET A 100 -15.67 -7.03 6.59
C MET A 100 -16.75 -6.05 7.09
N ASN A 101 -17.15 -6.15 8.36
CA ASN A 101 -18.07 -5.19 8.98
C ASN A 101 -17.48 -3.77 8.95
N PHE A 102 -16.22 -3.60 9.37
CA PHE A 102 -15.56 -2.29 9.36
C PHE A 102 -15.45 -1.69 7.94
N LEU A 103 -15.00 -2.46 6.96
CA LEU A 103 -14.79 -1.96 5.59
C LEU A 103 -16.09 -1.73 4.82
N PHE A 104 -17.04 -2.66 4.91
CA PHE A 104 -18.21 -2.66 4.02
C PHE A 104 -19.50 -2.21 4.71
N LYS A 105 -19.65 -2.32 6.04
CA LYS A 105 -20.82 -1.77 6.74
C LYS A 105 -20.56 -0.39 7.33
N GLU A 106 -19.46 -0.23 8.05
CA GLU A 106 -19.16 1.03 8.74
C GLU A 106 -18.56 2.06 7.77
N SER A 107 -17.58 1.66 6.97
CA SER A 107 -16.90 2.58 6.04
C SER A 107 -17.66 2.79 4.73
N CYS A 108 -18.53 1.84 4.34
CA CYS A 108 -19.32 1.90 3.10
C CYS A 108 -20.83 1.64 3.30
N PRO A 109 -21.51 2.37 4.22
CA PRO A 109 -22.84 2.01 4.70
C PRO A 109 -23.94 2.00 3.63
N GLN A 110 -23.77 2.76 2.56
CA GLN A 110 -24.79 2.92 1.50
C GLN A 110 -24.92 1.65 0.65
N PHE A 111 -23.80 1.08 0.20
CA PHE A 111 -23.80 -0.01 -0.79
C PHE A 111 -23.06 -1.27 -0.31
N GLY A 112 -22.13 -1.18 0.64
CA GLY A 112 -21.41 -2.36 1.11
C GLY A 112 -22.31 -3.44 1.75
N PRO A 113 -23.39 -3.10 2.50
CA PRO A 113 -24.36 -4.11 2.94
C PRO A 113 -24.99 -4.91 1.80
N PHE A 114 -25.24 -4.29 0.64
CA PHE A 114 -25.76 -5.00 -0.54
C PHE A 114 -24.76 -6.05 -1.03
N TYR A 115 -23.48 -5.70 -1.20
CA TYR A 115 -22.45 -6.64 -1.65
C TYR A 115 -22.27 -7.81 -0.67
N LEU A 116 -22.36 -7.54 0.63
CA LEU A 116 -22.31 -8.57 1.67
C LEU A 116 -23.53 -9.51 1.63
N ALA A 117 -24.73 -8.96 1.53
CA ALA A 117 -25.98 -9.74 1.53
C ALA A 117 -26.11 -10.66 0.31
N HIS A 118 -25.41 -10.35 -0.78
CA HIS A 118 -25.46 -11.11 -2.03
C HIS A 118 -24.16 -11.89 -2.31
N ASP A 119 -23.34 -12.17 -1.29
CA ASP A 119 -22.13 -13.00 -1.41
C ASP A 119 -21.17 -12.53 -2.54
N ARG A 120 -21.04 -11.20 -2.69
CA ARG A 120 -20.25 -10.59 -3.77
C ARG A 120 -18.79 -10.34 -3.40
N ILE A 121 -18.39 -10.59 -2.16
CA ILE A 121 -17.06 -10.27 -1.65
C ILE A 121 -16.36 -11.55 -1.21
N SER A 122 -15.29 -11.93 -1.90
CA SER A 122 -14.35 -12.96 -1.42
C SER A 122 -13.30 -12.30 -0.52
N PHE A 123 -12.90 -12.96 0.57
CA PHE A 123 -12.01 -12.37 1.57
C PHE A 123 -10.90 -13.34 1.97
N VAL A 124 -9.69 -12.81 2.15
CA VAL A 124 -8.59 -13.55 2.80
C VAL A 124 -7.74 -12.62 3.66
N GLN A 125 -7.41 -13.06 4.87
CA GLN A 125 -6.39 -12.43 5.70
C GLN A 125 -5.01 -12.62 5.05
N THR A 126 -4.20 -11.56 5.01
CA THR A 126 -2.91 -11.56 4.31
C THR A 126 -1.79 -10.98 5.18
N LEU A 127 -0.54 -11.13 4.70
CA LEU A 127 0.66 -10.53 5.30
C LEU A 127 0.70 -9.01 5.06
N SER A 128 -0.23 -8.28 5.69
CA SER A 128 -0.42 -6.83 5.53
C SER A 128 -0.76 -6.45 4.07
N GLY A 129 -0.70 -5.15 3.75
CA GLY A 129 -0.98 -4.66 2.39
C GLY A 129 -0.04 -5.26 1.34
N THR A 130 1.24 -5.49 1.66
CA THR A 130 2.20 -6.14 0.74
C THR A 130 1.79 -7.56 0.39
N GLY A 131 1.34 -8.35 1.38
CA GLY A 131 0.81 -9.69 1.15
C GLY A 131 -0.50 -9.66 0.36
N ALA A 132 -1.37 -8.68 0.64
CA ALA A 132 -2.62 -8.49 -0.12
C ALA A 132 -2.32 -8.22 -1.61
N LEU A 133 -1.42 -7.28 -1.90
CA LEU A 133 -0.99 -6.97 -3.26
C LEU A 133 -0.33 -8.16 -3.96
N ALA A 134 0.50 -8.94 -3.27
CA ALA A 134 1.14 -10.13 -3.86
C ALA A 134 0.11 -11.22 -4.20
N VAL A 135 -0.84 -11.51 -3.30
CA VAL A 135 -1.91 -12.49 -3.55
C VAL A 135 -2.82 -12.00 -4.69
N ALA A 136 -3.21 -10.72 -4.69
CA ALA A 136 -4.00 -10.12 -5.76
C ALA A 136 -3.29 -10.19 -7.11
N ALA A 137 -2.00 -9.79 -7.16
CA ALA A 137 -1.19 -9.86 -8.36
C ALA A 137 -1.10 -11.31 -8.88
N LYS A 138 -0.82 -12.28 -8.00
CA LYS A 138 -0.74 -13.68 -8.45
C LYS A 138 -2.08 -14.18 -8.98
N PHE A 139 -3.19 -13.82 -8.36
CA PHE A 139 -4.52 -14.17 -8.83
C PHE A 139 -4.79 -13.55 -10.22
N LEU A 140 -4.55 -12.25 -10.37
CA LEU A 140 -4.77 -11.53 -11.62
C LEU A 140 -3.91 -12.10 -12.76
N ALA A 141 -2.62 -12.35 -12.52
CA ALA A 141 -1.70 -12.90 -13.52
C ALA A 141 -2.03 -14.33 -13.98
N LEU A 142 -2.75 -15.09 -13.14
CA LEU A 142 -3.20 -16.43 -13.46
C LEU A 142 -4.51 -16.46 -14.26
N PHE A 143 -5.41 -15.49 -14.02
CA PHE A 143 -6.80 -15.62 -14.46
C PHE A 143 -7.35 -14.44 -15.27
N ILE A 144 -6.76 -13.24 -15.17
CA ILE A 144 -7.35 -12.01 -15.69
C ILE A 144 -6.39 -11.26 -16.62
N SER A 145 -5.24 -10.84 -16.11
CA SER A 145 -4.31 -9.97 -16.86
C SER A 145 -2.93 -9.94 -16.24
N ARG A 146 -1.93 -9.67 -17.08
CA ARG A 146 -0.51 -9.46 -16.72
C ARG A 146 -0.03 -8.04 -17.07
N ASP A 147 -0.97 -7.15 -17.36
CA ASP A 147 -0.75 -5.76 -17.71
C ASP A 147 -1.27 -4.86 -16.57
N ILE A 148 -0.42 -3.95 -16.10
CA ILE A 148 -0.79 -3.06 -14.99
C ILE A 148 -0.26 -1.63 -15.14
N TRP A 149 -1.09 -0.69 -14.73
CA TRP A 149 -0.80 0.73 -14.59
C TRP A 149 -0.51 1.09 -13.12
N ILE A 150 0.63 1.73 -12.87
CA ILE A 150 1.01 2.26 -11.55
C ILE A 150 1.30 3.77 -11.65
N PRO A 151 1.01 4.58 -10.61
CA PRO A 151 1.18 6.03 -10.72
C PRO A 151 2.65 6.42 -10.91
N ASP A 152 2.91 7.59 -11.49
CA ASP A 152 4.24 8.18 -11.57
C ASP A 152 4.33 9.49 -10.78
N PRO A 153 5.05 9.53 -9.63
CA PRO A 153 5.72 8.41 -8.97
C PRO A 153 4.74 7.51 -8.19
N SER A 154 5.22 6.41 -7.60
CA SER A 154 4.42 5.53 -6.73
C SER A 154 5.30 4.87 -5.66
N TRP A 155 4.69 4.14 -4.72
CA TRP A 155 5.42 3.38 -3.71
C TRP A 155 6.44 2.45 -4.37
N ALA A 156 7.70 2.57 -3.96
CA ALA A 156 8.85 1.95 -4.62
C ALA A 156 8.71 0.43 -4.85
N ASN A 157 7.93 -0.27 -4.01
CA ASN A 157 7.80 -1.72 -4.08
C ASN A 157 6.65 -2.20 -4.98
N HIS A 158 5.76 -1.32 -5.48
CA HIS A 158 4.67 -1.75 -6.39
C HIS A 158 5.22 -2.51 -7.60
N LYS A 159 6.21 -1.93 -8.30
CA LYS A 159 6.83 -2.56 -9.46
C LYS A 159 7.36 -3.97 -9.13
N ASN A 160 8.10 -4.10 -8.02
CA ASN A 160 8.69 -5.37 -7.61
C ASN A 160 7.63 -6.44 -7.30
N ILE A 161 6.55 -6.06 -6.59
CA ILE A 161 5.47 -6.99 -6.25
C ILE A 161 4.84 -7.56 -7.51
N PHE A 162 4.46 -6.71 -8.46
CA PHE A 162 3.78 -7.15 -9.67
C PHE A 162 4.71 -7.95 -10.60
N GLN A 163 5.97 -7.52 -10.79
CA GLN A 163 6.97 -8.28 -11.55
C GLN A 163 7.18 -9.69 -10.98
N ASN A 164 7.37 -9.79 -9.66
CA ASN A 164 7.62 -11.09 -9.01
C ASN A 164 6.39 -12.02 -9.01
N ASN A 165 5.20 -11.51 -9.33
CA ASN A 165 3.96 -12.27 -9.36
C ASN A 165 3.41 -12.50 -10.77
N GLY A 166 4.22 -12.25 -11.81
CA GLY A 166 3.94 -12.65 -13.18
C GLY A 166 3.38 -11.55 -14.08
N PHE A 167 3.46 -10.28 -13.69
CA PHE A 167 3.17 -9.18 -14.59
C PHE A 167 4.37 -8.89 -15.49
N GLU A 168 4.10 -8.83 -16.78
CA GLU A 168 5.12 -8.63 -17.83
C GLU A 168 5.16 -7.16 -18.25
N ASN A 169 3.99 -6.51 -18.30
CA ASN A 169 3.84 -5.13 -18.73
C ASN A 169 3.46 -4.25 -17.53
N ILE A 170 4.40 -3.40 -17.09
CA ILE A 170 4.17 -2.41 -16.03
C ILE A 170 4.30 -1.01 -16.62
N HIS A 171 3.15 -0.36 -16.79
CA HIS A 171 3.01 0.99 -17.30
C HIS A 171 2.96 2.00 -16.17
N ARG A 172 3.29 3.25 -16.52
CA ARG A 172 3.21 4.41 -15.64
C ARG A 172 2.13 5.35 -16.15
N TYR A 173 1.19 5.75 -15.31
CA TYR A 173 0.27 6.84 -15.63
C TYR A 173 0.71 8.13 -14.95
N SER A 174 0.48 9.25 -15.62
CA SER A 174 0.77 10.59 -15.08
C SER A 174 0.00 10.76 -13.79
N TYR A 175 0.70 11.09 -12.71
CA TYR A 175 0.07 11.38 -11.43
C TYR A 175 0.49 12.74 -10.93
N TYR A 176 1.78 13.03 -10.96
CA TYR A 176 2.34 14.25 -10.40
C TYR A 176 3.08 15.05 -11.48
N LYS A 177 2.75 16.34 -11.60
CA LYS A 177 3.43 17.27 -12.48
C LYS A 177 3.44 18.67 -11.88
N ASP A 178 4.62 19.30 -11.86
CA ASP A 178 4.80 20.71 -11.45
C ASP A 178 4.18 21.03 -10.07
N GLY A 179 4.28 20.10 -9.12
CA GLY A 179 3.76 20.27 -7.78
C GLY A 179 2.30 19.90 -7.57
N GLN A 180 1.58 19.57 -8.64
CA GLN A 180 0.14 19.27 -8.64
C GLN A 180 -0.13 17.85 -9.15
N ILE A 181 -1.40 17.43 -9.05
CA ILE A 181 -1.86 16.19 -9.67
C ILE A 181 -2.20 16.45 -11.14
N ASP A 182 -1.69 15.60 -12.04
CA ASP A 182 -1.90 15.68 -13.50
C ASP A 182 -3.05 14.76 -13.96
N ILE A 183 -4.29 15.15 -13.64
CA ILE A 183 -5.49 14.39 -13.99
C ILE A 183 -5.68 14.29 -15.52
N ASP A 184 -5.45 15.38 -16.24
CA ASP A 184 -5.60 15.42 -17.69
C ASP A 184 -4.62 14.46 -18.36
N GLY A 185 -3.34 14.47 -17.93
CA GLY A 185 -2.33 13.53 -18.38
C GLY A 185 -2.69 12.08 -18.06
N TRP A 186 -3.18 11.82 -16.84
CA TRP A 186 -3.63 10.50 -16.42
C TRP A 186 -4.71 9.96 -17.36
N ILE A 187 -5.83 10.67 -17.49
CA ILE A 187 -6.99 10.23 -18.25
C ILE A 187 -6.64 10.09 -19.74
N LYS A 188 -5.88 11.04 -20.29
CA LYS A 188 -5.44 11.00 -21.69
C LYS A 188 -4.62 9.76 -21.96
N GLN A 189 -3.64 9.42 -21.11
CA GLN A 189 -2.81 8.24 -21.29
C GLN A 189 -3.61 6.95 -21.27
N LEU A 190 -4.55 6.79 -20.32
CA LEU A 190 -5.42 5.62 -20.26
C LEU A 190 -6.29 5.49 -21.51
N LYS A 191 -6.93 6.58 -21.96
CA LYS A 191 -7.78 6.59 -23.15
C LYS A 191 -6.98 6.28 -24.43
N THR A 192 -5.80 6.86 -24.59
CA THR A 192 -4.92 6.58 -25.73
C THR A 192 -4.45 5.12 -25.73
N PHE A 193 -4.04 4.59 -24.59
CA PHE A 193 -3.65 3.18 -24.50
C PHE A 193 -4.82 2.24 -24.85
N ALA A 194 -6.01 2.53 -24.32
CA ALA A 194 -7.19 1.73 -24.60
C ALA A 194 -7.61 1.81 -26.08
N TYR A 195 -7.47 2.96 -26.72
CA TYR A 195 -7.71 3.12 -28.15
C TYR A 195 -6.74 2.28 -29.00
N ASN A 196 -5.45 2.28 -28.65
CA ASN A 196 -4.43 1.55 -29.40
C ASN A 196 -4.49 0.03 -29.18
N ASN A 197 -5.01 -0.42 -28.04
CA ASN A 197 -4.99 -1.84 -27.64
C ASN A 197 -6.40 -2.44 -27.47
N ARG A 198 -7.42 -1.92 -28.18
CA ARG A 198 -8.84 -2.30 -28.00
C ARG A 198 -9.09 -3.82 -28.01
N VAL A 199 -8.48 -4.54 -28.96
CA VAL A 199 -8.70 -5.99 -29.11
C VAL A 199 -8.07 -6.76 -27.94
N GLU A 200 -6.87 -6.38 -27.53
CA GLU A 200 -6.16 -7.01 -26.42
C GLU A 200 -6.86 -6.71 -25.10
N ASN A 201 -7.23 -5.46 -24.84
CA ASN A 201 -7.88 -5.05 -23.60
C ASN A 201 -9.26 -5.71 -23.39
N ASN A 202 -9.96 -6.08 -24.47
CA ASN A 202 -11.20 -6.85 -24.35
C ASN A 202 -10.96 -8.31 -23.92
N ARG A 203 -9.78 -8.87 -24.18
CA ARG A 203 -9.40 -10.23 -23.76
C ARG A 203 -8.70 -10.24 -22.41
N ASN A 204 -7.80 -9.29 -22.21
CA ASN A 204 -6.94 -9.13 -21.03
C ASN A 204 -7.08 -7.68 -20.53
N PRO A 205 -8.10 -7.36 -19.73
CA PRO A 205 -8.32 -6.00 -19.27
C PRO A 205 -7.13 -5.52 -18.42
N PRO A 206 -6.56 -4.33 -18.68
CA PRO A 206 -5.43 -3.84 -17.91
C PRO A 206 -5.83 -3.56 -16.46
N CYS A 207 -4.96 -3.91 -15.53
CA CYS A 207 -5.11 -3.59 -14.12
C CYS A 207 -4.62 -2.16 -13.84
N ILE A 208 -5.10 -1.54 -12.77
CA ILE A 208 -4.60 -0.23 -12.32
C ILE A 208 -4.54 -0.17 -10.80
N ILE A 209 -3.40 0.22 -10.24
CA ILE A 209 -3.26 0.47 -8.80
C ILE A 209 -3.72 1.88 -8.49
N LEU A 210 -4.60 2.02 -7.51
CA LEU A 210 -5.06 3.29 -6.96
C LEU A 210 -4.74 3.34 -5.46
N HIS A 211 -4.11 4.42 -5.00
CA HIS A 211 -3.94 4.64 -3.57
C HIS A 211 -5.27 5.15 -3.00
N ALA A 212 -5.78 4.52 -1.94
CA ALA A 212 -7.10 4.86 -1.38
C ALA A 212 -7.14 6.29 -0.83
N CYS A 213 -6.05 6.70 -0.19
CA CYS A 213 -5.75 8.02 0.33
C CYS A 213 -4.26 8.07 0.74
N CYS A 214 -3.76 9.26 1.08
CA CYS A 214 -2.37 9.56 1.43
C CYS A 214 -1.39 8.96 0.42
N HIS A 215 -1.45 9.39 -0.84
CA HIS A 215 -0.57 8.87 -1.88
C HIS A 215 0.90 8.85 -1.45
N ASN A 216 1.57 7.72 -1.70
CA ASN A 216 2.96 7.50 -1.35
C ASN A 216 3.73 7.38 -2.66
N PRO A 217 4.62 8.34 -3.00
CA PRO A 217 5.35 9.20 -2.07
C PRO A 217 4.83 10.63 -1.88
N THR A 218 3.91 11.11 -2.71
CA THR A 218 3.72 12.57 -2.88
C THR A 218 2.89 13.26 -1.79
N GLY A 219 2.01 12.53 -1.10
CA GLY A 219 1.02 13.09 -0.18
C GLY A 219 -0.12 13.88 -0.85
N LEU A 220 -0.17 13.90 -2.18
CA LEU A 220 -1.22 14.55 -2.98
C LEU A 220 -2.27 13.50 -3.35
N ASP A 221 -3.55 13.76 -3.07
CA ASP A 221 -4.67 12.90 -3.50
C ASP A 221 -5.68 13.67 -4.37
N PRO A 222 -6.33 13.00 -5.35
CA PRO A 222 -7.39 13.63 -6.14
C PRO A 222 -8.53 14.13 -5.25
N THR A 223 -9.13 15.26 -5.64
CA THR A 223 -10.39 15.72 -5.04
C THR A 223 -11.52 14.71 -5.31
N LYS A 224 -12.64 14.85 -4.60
CA LYS A 224 -13.80 13.97 -4.81
C LYS A 224 -14.32 14.05 -6.25
N GLU A 225 -14.29 15.23 -6.84
CA GLU A 225 -14.72 15.49 -8.21
C GLU A 225 -13.76 14.85 -9.22
N GLN A 226 -12.45 14.97 -9.00
CA GLN A 226 -11.44 14.30 -9.82
C GLN A 226 -11.53 12.78 -9.69
N TRP A 227 -11.76 12.25 -8.48
CA TRP A 227 -11.96 10.81 -8.27
C TRP A 227 -13.16 10.27 -9.05
N LYS A 228 -14.27 11.02 -9.12
CA LYS A 228 -15.43 10.65 -9.95
C LYS A 228 -15.01 10.52 -11.42
N GLU A 229 -14.28 11.49 -11.95
CA GLU A 229 -13.81 11.49 -13.34
C GLU A 229 -12.83 10.32 -13.63
N ILE A 230 -11.90 10.06 -12.71
CA ILE A 230 -10.96 8.95 -12.79
C ILE A 230 -11.71 7.61 -12.81
N ILE A 231 -12.62 7.39 -11.85
CA ILE A 231 -13.34 6.11 -11.75
C ILE A 231 -14.31 5.93 -12.92
N ASP A 232 -14.94 6.99 -13.43
CA ASP A 232 -15.73 6.94 -14.66
C ASP A 232 -14.88 6.44 -15.83
N THR A 233 -13.70 7.02 -16.02
CA THR A 233 -12.77 6.60 -17.08
C THR A 233 -12.36 5.13 -16.91
N ILE A 234 -11.96 4.72 -15.71
CA ILE A 234 -11.56 3.32 -15.41
C ILE A 234 -12.71 2.35 -15.68
N TYR A 235 -13.94 2.72 -15.31
CA TYR A 235 -15.14 1.95 -15.53
C TYR A 235 -15.49 1.82 -17.02
N GLU A 236 -15.49 2.94 -17.76
CA GLU A 236 -15.73 2.98 -19.22
C GLU A 236 -14.71 2.12 -19.99
N LEU A 237 -13.44 2.18 -19.58
CA LEU A 237 -12.35 1.41 -20.17
C LEU A 237 -12.32 -0.05 -19.68
N LYS A 238 -13.24 -0.45 -18.80
CA LYS A 238 -13.34 -1.80 -18.22
C LYS A 238 -12.04 -2.29 -17.58
N MET A 239 -11.26 -1.38 -17.00
CA MET A 239 -10.03 -1.74 -16.31
C MET A 239 -10.31 -2.47 -14.99
N VAL A 240 -9.29 -3.12 -14.42
CA VAL A 240 -9.39 -3.79 -13.10
C VAL A 240 -8.77 -2.91 -12.01
N PRO A 241 -9.57 -2.20 -11.21
CA PRO A 241 -9.04 -1.37 -10.13
C PRO A 241 -8.53 -2.22 -8.95
N ILE A 242 -7.31 -1.91 -8.51
CA ILE A 242 -6.68 -2.45 -7.30
C ILE A 242 -6.45 -1.29 -6.33
N ILE A 243 -7.28 -1.20 -5.31
CA ILE A 243 -7.20 -0.17 -4.27
C ILE A 243 -6.17 -0.59 -3.22
N ASP A 244 -5.04 0.12 -3.12
CA ASP A 244 -4.09 0.01 -2.02
C ASP A 244 -4.51 0.94 -0.88
N MET A 245 -5.03 0.36 0.19
CA MET A 245 -5.57 1.05 1.37
C MET A 245 -4.65 0.83 2.58
N ALA A 246 -3.50 1.50 2.56
CA ALA A 246 -2.49 1.38 3.62
C ALA A 246 -2.58 2.45 4.73
N TYR A 247 -3.25 3.56 4.46
CA TYR A 247 -3.24 4.77 5.29
C TYR A 247 -4.65 5.28 5.64
N GLN A 248 -5.68 4.42 5.57
CA GLN A 248 -7.04 4.79 5.94
C GLN A 248 -7.07 5.47 7.32
N GLY A 249 -7.63 6.66 7.39
CA GLY A 249 -7.73 7.51 8.58
C GLY A 249 -6.67 8.61 8.68
N LEU A 250 -5.62 8.58 7.84
CA LEU A 250 -4.48 9.48 7.96
C LEU A 250 -4.55 10.71 7.05
N GLU A 251 -5.54 10.77 6.17
CA GLU A 251 -5.83 11.97 5.38
C GLU A 251 -6.63 12.95 6.25
N SER A 252 -7.75 12.48 6.83
CA SER A 252 -8.68 13.37 7.55
C SER A 252 -8.66 13.22 9.08
N GLY A 253 -7.89 12.29 9.64
CA GLY A 253 -8.03 11.89 11.06
C GLY A 253 -9.24 11.00 11.32
N ASN A 254 -10.00 10.63 10.26
CA ASN A 254 -11.22 9.84 10.38
C ASN A 254 -11.20 8.64 9.43
N LEU A 255 -11.11 7.45 10.04
CA LEU A 255 -11.07 6.17 9.33
C LEU A 255 -12.23 5.95 8.35
N LEU A 256 -13.44 6.38 8.69
CA LEU A 256 -14.62 6.16 7.87
C LEU A 256 -14.68 7.13 6.68
N LYS A 257 -14.23 8.38 6.88
CA LYS A 257 -14.18 9.38 5.79
C LYS A 257 -13.21 8.96 4.69
N ASP A 258 -12.03 8.47 5.08
CA ASP A 258 -10.91 8.13 4.19
C ASP A 258 -11.15 6.85 3.37
N ALA A 259 -12.30 6.20 3.52
CA ALA A 259 -12.75 5.12 2.64
C ALA A 259 -13.50 5.64 1.40
N TYR A 260 -13.34 6.92 1.03
CA TYR A 260 -14.10 7.55 -0.05
C TYR A 260 -13.94 6.83 -1.40
N LEU A 261 -12.72 6.49 -1.79
CA LEU A 261 -12.47 5.79 -3.06
C LEU A 261 -13.19 4.43 -3.12
N LEU A 262 -13.11 3.66 -2.03
CA LEU A 262 -13.82 2.38 -1.93
C LEU A 262 -15.34 2.59 -2.04
N ARG A 263 -15.90 3.57 -1.32
CA ARG A 263 -17.32 3.92 -1.42
C ARG A 263 -17.73 4.29 -2.84
N LEU A 264 -16.91 5.08 -3.55
CA LEU A 264 -17.16 5.48 -4.91
C LEU A 264 -17.20 4.25 -5.83
N CYS A 265 -16.21 3.35 -5.75
CA CYS A 265 -16.20 2.12 -6.53
C CYS A 265 -17.39 1.21 -6.23
N LEU A 266 -17.91 1.19 -5.00
CA LEU A 266 -19.09 0.37 -4.63
C LEU A 266 -20.43 1.04 -4.97
N ASN A 267 -20.44 2.23 -5.56
CA ASN A 267 -21.69 2.91 -5.90
C ASN A 267 -22.40 2.19 -7.06
N VAL A 268 -23.43 1.39 -6.75
CA VAL A 268 -24.15 0.58 -7.76
C VAL A 268 -25.02 1.43 -8.69
N ASP A 269 -25.43 2.63 -8.26
CA ASP A 269 -26.21 3.54 -9.11
C ASP A 269 -25.34 4.10 -10.25
N ARG A 270 -24.04 4.33 -9.96
CA ARG A 270 -23.07 4.84 -10.93
C ARG A 270 -22.34 3.74 -11.69
N TYR A 271 -22.00 2.65 -11.00
CA TYR A 271 -21.20 1.54 -11.51
C TYR A 271 -21.93 0.20 -11.29
N PRO A 272 -23.10 -0.01 -11.93
CA PRO A 272 -23.92 -1.20 -11.72
C PRO A 272 -23.23 -2.51 -12.13
N ASN A 273 -22.17 -2.43 -12.95
CA ASN A 273 -21.45 -3.59 -13.44
C ASN A 273 -19.93 -3.37 -13.56
N TRP A 274 -19.19 -3.61 -12.48
CA TRP A 274 -17.74 -3.85 -12.55
C TRP A 274 -17.45 -5.20 -13.20
N SER A 275 -17.50 -5.26 -14.53
CA SER A 275 -17.37 -6.52 -15.29
C SER A 275 -16.14 -7.37 -14.92
N ASN A 276 -15.06 -6.74 -14.46
CA ASN A 276 -13.82 -7.41 -14.04
C ASN A 276 -13.55 -7.36 -12.52
N GLY A 277 -14.53 -6.89 -11.74
CA GLY A 277 -14.44 -6.75 -10.30
C GLY A 277 -13.54 -5.62 -9.80
N VAL A 278 -13.48 -5.47 -8.48
CA VAL A 278 -12.64 -4.49 -7.77
C VAL A 278 -11.83 -5.24 -6.71
N PHE A 279 -10.54 -4.91 -6.59
CA PHE A 279 -9.65 -5.52 -5.59
C PHE A 279 -9.32 -4.49 -4.52
N LEU A 280 -9.42 -4.86 -3.25
CA LEU A 280 -9.07 -4.01 -2.11
C LEU A 280 -7.96 -4.68 -1.29
N CYS A 281 -6.79 -4.05 -1.28
CA CYS A 281 -5.63 -4.46 -0.51
C CYS A 281 -5.51 -3.58 0.74
N GLN A 282 -5.85 -4.12 1.90
CA GLN A 282 -5.93 -3.37 3.16
C GLN A 282 -4.75 -3.70 4.09
N SER A 283 -4.29 -2.70 4.83
CA SER A 283 -3.21 -2.84 5.80
C SER A 283 -3.55 -2.20 7.14
N PHE A 284 -3.26 -2.90 8.23
CA PHE A 284 -3.31 -2.36 9.59
C PHE A 284 -1.96 -1.84 10.10
N ALA A 285 -0.92 -1.87 9.26
CA ALA A 285 0.43 -1.56 9.69
C ALA A 285 0.56 -0.11 10.21
N LYS A 286 -0.16 0.86 9.63
CA LYS A 286 -0.03 2.28 9.98
C LYS A 286 -1.13 2.74 10.90
N ASN A 287 -2.38 2.52 10.52
CA ASN A 287 -3.53 3.02 11.27
C ASN A 287 -3.73 2.31 12.63
N MET A 288 -3.19 1.10 12.84
CA MET A 288 -3.12 0.45 14.16
C MET A 288 -1.67 0.28 14.67
N GLY A 289 -0.66 0.81 13.97
CA GLY A 289 0.73 0.64 14.37
C GLY A 289 1.26 -0.80 14.36
N LEU A 290 0.56 -1.73 13.71
CA LEU A 290 0.89 -3.16 13.66
C LEU A 290 1.93 -3.48 12.55
N TYR A 291 3.00 -2.69 12.49
CA TYR A 291 4.00 -2.73 11.42
C TYR A 291 4.63 -4.12 11.26
N GLY A 292 5.18 -4.65 12.37
CA GLY A 292 5.90 -5.93 12.42
C GLY A 292 4.99 -7.15 12.48
N GLU A 293 3.74 -6.99 12.91
CA GLU A 293 2.75 -8.07 13.05
C GLU A 293 2.16 -8.53 11.70
N ARG A 294 2.40 -7.74 10.64
CA ARG A 294 2.03 -8.05 9.25
C ARG A 294 0.54 -8.36 9.08
N VAL A 295 -0.33 -7.53 9.65
CA VAL A 295 -1.79 -7.74 9.59
C VAL A 295 -2.42 -6.93 8.45
N GLY A 296 -3.25 -7.58 7.65
CA GLY A 296 -4.02 -6.98 6.56
C GLY A 296 -4.99 -7.98 5.93
N SER A 297 -5.64 -7.55 4.86
CA SER A 297 -6.59 -8.39 4.12
C SER A 297 -6.65 -8.05 2.64
N LEU A 298 -7.04 -9.03 1.84
CA LEU A 298 -7.49 -8.85 0.47
C LEU A 298 -9.00 -9.10 0.39
N SER A 299 -9.73 -8.17 -0.22
CA SER A 299 -11.11 -8.38 -0.66
C SER A 299 -11.19 -8.35 -2.18
N VAL A 300 -11.86 -9.33 -2.78
CA VAL A 300 -12.19 -9.37 -4.21
C VAL A 300 -13.69 -9.15 -4.34
N ILE A 301 -14.08 -7.99 -4.84
CA ILE A 301 -15.47 -7.59 -4.99
C ILE A 301 -15.91 -7.90 -6.43
N THR A 302 -16.87 -8.81 -6.56
CA THR A 302 -17.47 -9.19 -7.83
C THR A 302 -18.61 -8.23 -8.22
N PRO A 303 -18.96 -8.12 -9.51
CA PRO A 303 -20.01 -7.21 -9.96
C PRO A 303 -21.36 -7.44 -9.25
N ALA A 304 -22.10 -6.35 -9.06
CA ALA A 304 -23.42 -6.35 -8.42
C ALA A 304 -24.46 -7.15 -9.23
N THR A 305 -24.33 -7.14 -10.55
CA THR A 305 -25.21 -7.84 -11.50
C THR A 305 -24.52 -9.08 -12.09
N ALA A 306 -25.29 -10.12 -12.41
CA ALA A 306 -24.75 -11.30 -13.10
C ALA A 306 -24.45 -10.99 -14.58
N ASN A 307 -23.57 -11.78 -15.22
CA ASN A 307 -23.08 -11.59 -16.60
C ASN A 307 -24.16 -11.40 -17.69
N ASN A 308 -25.43 -11.69 -17.41
CA ASN A 308 -26.56 -11.57 -18.35
C ASN A 308 -27.56 -10.45 -18.00
N GLY A 309 -27.21 -9.51 -17.12
CA GLY A 309 -28.09 -8.39 -16.74
C GLY A 309 -29.31 -8.76 -15.88
N ASN A 310 -29.60 -10.05 -15.71
CA ASN A 310 -30.69 -10.52 -14.86
C ASN A 310 -30.24 -10.61 -13.39
N PHE A 311 -30.86 -9.81 -12.55
CA PHE A 311 -30.78 -9.90 -11.09
C PHE A 311 -31.58 -11.13 -10.64
N ASN A 312 -30.92 -12.17 -10.13
CA ASN A 312 -31.60 -13.26 -9.43
C ASN A 312 -31.20 -13.23 -7.93
N PRO A 313 -32.00 -12.57 -7.07
CA PRO A 313 -31.73 -12.47 -5.64
C PRO A 313 -31.85 -13.81 -4.90
N LEU A 314 -32.34 -14.87 -5.56
CA LEU A 314 -32.49 -16.22 -5.00
C LEU A 314 -31.35 -17.18 -5.40
N GLN A 315 -30.36 -16.73 -6.18
CA GLN A 315 -29.15 -17.53 -6.40
C GLN A 315 -28.30 -17.54 -5.12
N GLN A 316 -28.41 -18.65 -4.37
CA GLN A 316 -27.47 -19.11 -3.34
C GLN A 316 -26.02 -18.80 -3.71
N LYS A 317 -25.16 -18.54 -2.69
CA LYS A 317 -23.70 -18.40 -2.75
C LYS A 317 -23.17 -18.45 -4.19
N SER A 318 -22.91 -17.29 -4.78
CA SER A 318 -22.48 -17.24 -6.18
C SER A 318 -21.36 -18.26 -6.41
N SER A 319 -21.55 -19.19 -7.36
CA SER A 319 -20.53 -20.18 -7.72
C SER A 319 -19.20 -19.49 -8.05
N LEU A 320 -19.27 -18.25 -8.52
CA LEU A 320 -18.12 -17.36 -8.70
C LEU A 320 -17.36 -17.07 -7.40
N GLN A 321 -18.00 -16.65 -6.32
CA GLN A 321 -17.32 -16.39 -5.04
C GLN A 321 -16.65 -17.67 -4.52
N GLN A 322 -17.33 -18.82 -4.61
CA GLN A 322 -16.73 -20.11 -4.20
C GLN A 322 -15.49 -20.47 -5.04
N ASN A 323 -15.55 -20.22 -6.35
CA ASN A 323 -14.42 -20.42 -7.25
C ASN A 323 -13.26 -19.49 -6.89
N ILE A 324 -13.52 -18.19 -6.67
CA ILE A 324 -12.51 -17.21 -6.25
C ILE A 324 -11.88 -17.63 -4.92
N ASP A 325 -12.68 -17.93 -3.90
CA ASP A 325 -12.22 -18.38 -2.59
C ASP A 325 -11.33 -19.63 -2.69
N SER A 326 -11.68 -20.59 -3.56
CA SER A 326 -10.88 -21.80 -3.77
C SER A 326 -9.51 -21.49 -4.39
N GLN A 327 -9.43 -20.55 -5.33
CA GLN A 327 -8.19 -20.15 -5.97
C GLN A 327 -7.33 -19.30 -5.03
N LEU A 328 -7.94 -18.38 -4.28
CA LEU A 328 -7.25 -17.63 -3.24
C LEU A 328 -6.64 -18.55 -2.19
N LYS A 329 -7.38 -19.58 -1.73
CA LYS A 329 -6.84 -20.61 -0.83
C LYS A 329 -5.65 -21.33 -1.44
N LYS A 330 -5.73 -21.75 -2.71
CA LYS A 330 -4.62 -22.42 -3.40
C LYS A 330 -3.37 -21.54 -3.49
N ILE A 331 -3.54 -20.27 -3.84
CA ILE A 331 -2.45 -19.29 -3.92
C ILE A 331 -1.81 -19.08 -2.54
N VAL A 332 -2.62 -18.78 -1.52
CA VAL A 332 -2.14 -18.54 -0.15
C VAL A 332 -1.43 -19.76 0.42
N ARG A 333 -2.00 -20.96 0.23
CA ARG A 333 -1.40 -22.22 0.67
C ARG A 333 -0.02 -22.43 0.07
N GLY A 334 0.17 -22.08 -1.21
CA GLY A 334 1.45 -22.17 -1.90
C GLY A 334 2.45 -21.06 -1.55
N MET A 335 2.00 -19.92 -1.01
CA MET A 335 2.87 -18.80 -0.64
C MET A 335 3.36 -18.88 0.81
N TYR A 336 2.45 -19.06 1.77
CA TYR A 336 2.77 -19.00 3.20
C TYR A 336 1.90 -19.90 4.06
N SER A 337 1.25 -20.91 3.46
CA SER A 337 0.33 -21.84 4.12
C SER A 337 -0.95 -21.21 4.67
N SER A 338 -0.82 -20.41 5.73
CA SER A 338 -1.88 -19.77 6.49
C SER A 338 -1.31 -18.51 7.17
N PRO A 339 -2.10 -17.45 7.38
CA PRO A 339 -1.58 -16.19 7.90
C PRO A 339 -1.25 -16.25 9.41
N PRO A 340 -0.43 -15.31 9.93
CA PRO A 340 -0.11 -15.20 11.36
C PRO A 340 -1.35 -14.92 12.22
N GLY A 341 -1.41 -15.47 13.43
CA GLY A 341 -2.60 -15.40 14.28
C GLY A 341 -2.58 -14.35 15.40
N TYR A 342 -1.42 -13.87 15.86
CA TYR A 342 -1.38 -12.96 17.02
C TYR A 342 -1.88 -11.55 16.65
N GLY A 343 -1.26 -10.91 15.66
CA GLY A 343 -1.70 -9.60 15.20
C GLY A 343 -3.16 -9.54 14.76
N SER A 344 -3.70 -10.57 14.10
CA SER A 344 -5.13 -10.59 13.74
C SER A 344 -6.04 -10.70 14.95
N ARG A 345 -5.64 -11.40 16.02
CA ARG A 345 -6.38 -11.41 17.29
C ARG A 345 -6.38 -10.04 17.96
N VAL A 346 -5.27 -9.31 17.91
CA VAL A 346 -5.19 -7.92 18.41
C VAL A 346 -6.19 -7.03 17.65
N VAL A 347 -6.17 -7.07 16.30
CA VAL A 347 -7.15 -6.33 15.48
C VAL A 347 -8.58 -6.75 15.81
N ASN A 348 -8.82 -8.05 15.96
CA ASN A 348 -10.14 -8.60 16.30
C ASN A 348 -10.67 -8.00 17.60
N VAL A 349 -9.87 -8.01 18.68
CA VAL A 349 -10.24 -7.43 19.97
C VAL A 349 -10.52 -5.93 19.86
N VAL A 350 -9.69 -5.18 19.13
CA VAL A 350 -9.91 -3.74 18.90
C VAL A 350 -11.22 -3.48 18.15
N LEU A 351 -11.54 -4.28 17.13
CA LEU A 351 -12.73 -4.08 16.31
C LEU A 351 -14.02 -4.61 16.95
N SER A 352 -13.94 -5.64 17.80
CA SER A 352 -15.11 -6.23 18.45
C SER A 352 -15.54 -5.49 19.72
N ASP A 353 -14.60 -4.84 20.42
CA ASP A 353 -14.90 -4.05 21.62
C ASP A 353 -15.17 -2.59 21.24
N PHE A 354 -16.38 -2.10 21.55
CA PHE A 354 -16.79 -0.73 21.20
C PHE A 354 -15.87 0.34 21.82
N LYS A 355 -15.43 0.18 23.07
CA LYS A 355 -14.57 1.16 23.74
C LYS A 355 -13.17 1.17 23.13
N LEU A 356 -12.63 0.02 22.77
CA LEU A 356 -11.33 -0.08 22.09
C LEU A 356 -11.39 0.44 20.65
N LYS A 357 -12.47 0.20 19.91
CA LYS A 357 -12.67 0.78 18.57
C LYS A 357 -12.71 2.32 18.65
N GLN A 358 -13.44 2.87 19.62
CA GLN A 358 -13.47 4.33 19.84
C GLN A 358 -12.11 4.88 20.28
N GLN A 359 -11.36 4.14 21.12
CA GLN A 359 -9.99 4.51 21.45
C GLN A 359 -9.08 4.50 20.21
N TRP A 360 -9.21 3.49 19.34
CA TRP A 360 -8.43 3.40 18.11
C TRP A 360 -8.71 4.59 17.18
N PHE A 361 -9.97 5.01 17.05
CA PHE A 361 -10.32 6.20 16.27
C PHE A 361 -9.63 7.45 16.83
N LYS A 362 -9.57 7.59 18.15
CA LYS A 362 -8.84 8.69 18.82
C LYS A 362 -7.33 8.59 18.64
N ASP A 363 -6.76 7.38 18.68
CA ASP A 363 -5.33 7.16 18.48
C ASP A 363 -4.91 7.59 17.06
N VAL A 364 -5.75 7.30 16.05
CA VAL A 364 -5.55 7.74 14.66
C VAL A 364 -5.66 9.26 14.51
N ASP A 365 -6.70 9.88 15.07
CA ASP A 365 -6.84 11.34 15.05
C ASP A 365 -5.66 12.03 15.73
N PHE A 366 -5.25 11.55 16.92
CA PHE A 366 -4.08 12.07 17.62
C PHE A 366 -2.80 12.00 16.77
N MET A 367 -2.59 10.89 16.06
CA MET A 367 -1.48 10.76 15.12
C MET A 367 -1.53 11.84 14.03
N VAL A 368 -2.69 12.08 13.43
CA VAL A 368 -2.87 13.11 12.39
C VAL A 368 -2.63 14.51 12.96
N GLN A 369 -3.19 14.85 14.11
CA GLN A 369 -2.97 16.15 14.75
C GLN A 369 -1.50 16.42 15.04
N ARG A 370 -0.76 15.39 15.48
CA ARG A 370 0.69 15.52 15.71
C ARG A 370 1.46 15.73 14.40
N LEU A 371 1.06 15.08 13.30
CA LEU A 371 1.68 15.33 11.99
C LEU A 371 1.37 16.74 11.46
N HIS A 372 0.17 17.26 11.71
CA HIS A 372 -0.18 18.66 11.41
C HIS A 372 0.66 19.64 12.24
N HIS A 373 0.87 19.36 13.52
CA HIS A 373 1.74 20.17 14.36
C HIS A 373 3.19 20.18 13.82
N VAL A 374 3.75 19.01 13.48
CA VAL A 374 5.08 18.94 12.83
C VAL A 374 5.16 19.79 11.56
N ARG A 375 4.14 19.71 10.70
CA ARG A 375 4.07 20.53 9.48
C ARG A 375 4.06 22.02 9.79
N LYS A 376 3.31 22.44 10.82
CA LYS A 376 3.26 23.83 11.28
C LYS A 376 4.62 24.29 11.80
N GLU A 377 5.29 23.49 12.62
CA GLU A 377 6.63 23.79 13.15
C GLU A 377 7.67 23.94 12.03
N MET A 378 7.59 23.08 11.00
CA MET A 378 8.44 23.21 9.82
C MET A 378 8.09 24.46 9.01
N PHE A 379 6.80 24.80 8.87
CA PHE A 379 6.35 25.99 8.14
C PHE A 379 6.83 27.27 8.80
N ASP A 380 6.76 27.36 10.12
CA ASP A 380 7.18 28.55 10.87
C ASP A 380 8.69 28.83 10.72
N ARG A 381 9.48 27.83 10.36
CA ARG A 381 10.93 27.94 10.12
C ARG A 381 11.30 28.11 8.65
N LEU A 382 10.59 27.44 7.75
CA LEU A 382 10.93 27.37 6.32
C LEU A 382 10.12 28.34 5.45
N GLY A 383 8.93 28.73 5.89
CA GLY A 383 7.98 29.52 5.10
C GLY A 383 7.38 28.79 3.89
N TRP A 384 7.59 27.48 3.73
CA TRP A 384 7.10 26.72 2.57
C TRP A 384 5.58 26.48 2.62
N PRO A 385 4.75 27.12 1.76
CA PRO A 385 3.30 27.09 1.91
C PRO A 385 2.68 25.69 1.83
N ASP A 386 3.28 24.78 1.07
CA ASP A 386 2.81 23.41 0.86
C ASP A 386 2.84 22.56 2.15
N LEU A 387 3.56 22.99 3.20
CA LEU A 387 3.56 22.30 4.49
C LEU A 387 2.21 22.37 5.18
N ILE A 388 1.51 23.51 5.08
CA ILE A 388 0.22 23.78 5.73
C ILE A 388 -0.97 23.79 4.75
N ASN A 389 -0.72 23.71 3.45
CA ASN A 389 -1.76 23.55 2.44
C ASN A 389 -2.13 22.07 2.28
N PHE A 390 -3.08 21.58 3.07
CA PHE A 390 -3.52 20.17 3.04
C PHE A 390 -4.28 19.76 1.77
N ALA A 391 -4.75 20.74 0.98
CA ALA A 391 -5.25 20.48 -0.37
C ALA A 391 -4.11 20.12 -1.34
N GLN A 392 -2.86 20.43 -0.99
CA GLN A 392 -1.66 19.99 -1.69
C GLN A 392 -1.16 18.69 -1.07
N GLN A 393 -0.56 18.74 0.12
CA GLN A 393 0.08 17.56 0.71
C GLN A 393 -0.45 17.24 2.10
N HIS A 394 -0.83 15.98 2.33
CA HIS A 394 -1.27 15.47 3.62
C HIS A 394 -0.72 14.06 3.89
N GLY A 395 -1.15 13.46 5.00
CA GLY A 395 -0.68 12.14 5.43
C GLY A 395 0.71 12.16 6.08
N MET A 396 1.36 10.98 6.09
CA MET A 396 2.62 10.76 6.84
C MET A 396 3.88 11.34 6.17
N PHE A 397 3.78 11.78 4.92
CA PHE A 397 4.93 12.17 4.11
C PHE A 397 4.82 13.62 3.65
N TYR A 398 5.98 14.21 3.40
CA TYR A 398 6.11 15.45 2.67
C TYR A 398 7.10 15.26 1.52
N TYR A 399 6.71 15.69 0.33
CA TYR A 399 7.48 15.57 -0.89
C TYR A 399 8.21 16.89 -1.15
N THR A 400 9.51 16.91 -0.86
CA THR A 400 10.35 18.13 -0.93
C THR A 400 10.58 18.62 -2.35
N ARG A 401 10.43 17.74 -3.35
CA ARG A 401 10.83 17.97 -4.74
C ARG A 401 12.34 18.14 -4.94
N PHE A 402 13.14 17.84 -3.92
CA PHE A 402 14.60 17.91 -4.03
C PHE A 402 15.11 16.89 -5.05
N SER A 403 16.09 17.33 -5.84
CA SER A 403 16.78 16.47 -6.79
C SER A 403 17.57 15.36 -6.06
N PRO A 404 17.89 14.24 -6.74
CA PRO A 404 18.74 13.21 -6.15
C PRO A 404 20.07 13.75 -5.60
N LYS A 405 20.63 14.78 -6.25
CA LYS A 405 21.85 15.47 -5.81
C LYS A 405 21.65 16.23 -4.51
N GLN A 406 20.55 16.99 -4.39
CA GLN A 406 20.19 17.68 -3.14
C GLN A 406 19.96 16.68 -1.99
N VAL A 407 19.27 15.57 -2.26
CA VAL A 407 19.07 14.50 -1.26
C VAL A 407 20.40 13.87 -0.83
N GLU A 408 21.35 13.71 -1.75
CA GLU A 408 22.69 13.23 -1.44
C GLU A 408 23.47 14.21 -0.56
N ILE A 409 23.39 15.52 -0.83
CA ILE A 409 24.01 16.56 -0.01
C ILE A 409 23.44 16.53 1.41
N LEU A 410 22.12 16.46 1.57
CA LEU A 410 21.47 16.29 2.88
C LEU A 410 22.02 15.08 3.65
N ARG A 411 22.19 13.95 2.95
CA ARG A 411 22.69 12.72 3.57
C ARG A 411 24.16 12.82 3.97
N ASN A 412 25.01 13.32 3.08
CA ASN A 412 26.46 13.27 3.24
C ASN A 412 26.99 14.40 4.14
N ASN A 413 26.40 15.59 4.05
CA ASN A 413 26.91 16.78 4.75
C ASN A 413 26.13 17.06 6.03
N PHE A 414 24.82 16.76 6.05
CA PHE A 414 23.93 17.07 7.18
C PHE A 414 23.45 15.82 7.92
N PHE A 415 23.78 14.61 7.45
CA PHE A 415 23.33 13.36 8.04
C PHE A 415 21.79 13.24 8.16
N VAL A 416 21.06 13.91 7.26
CA VAL A 416 19.61 13.88 7.15
C VAL A 416 19.20 12.89 6.06
N TYR A 417 18.47 11.84 6.43
CA TYR A 417 18.14 10.74 5.53
C TYR A 417 16.70 10.82 5.02
N LEU A 418 16.54 11.13 3.73
CA LEU A 418 15.29 11.04 2.96
C LEU A 418 15.41 9.91 1.92
N THR A 419 14.28 9.51 1.33
CA THR A 419 14.33 8.66 0.13
C THR A 419 14.83 9.44 -1.07
N GLY A 420 15.43 8.73 -2.04
CA GLY A 420 16.13 9.37 -3.18
C GLY A 420 15.24 10.18 -4.14
N ASP A 421 13.93 10.05 -4.01
CA ASP A 421 12.91 10.84 -4.70
C ASP A 421 12.51 12.12 -3.94
N GLY A 422 13.17 12.43 -2.81
CA GLY A 422 12.90 13.63 -2.03
C GLY A 422 11.72 13.51 -1.07
N ARG A 423 11.12 12.32 -0.89
CA ARG A 423 10.10 12.10 0.15
C ARG A 423 10.74 12.03 1.54
N LEU A 424 10.20 12.80 2.48
CA LEU A 424 10.52 12.73 3.91
C LEU A 424 9.32 12.22 4.72
N SER A 425 9.59 11.44 5.75
CA SER A 425 8.59 11.03 6.73
C SER A 425 8.49 12.07 7.86
N LEU A 426 7.34 12.73 7.94
CA LEU A 426 7.05 13.74 8.98
C LEU A 426 7.10 13.14 10.39
N SER A 427 6.83 11.84 10.51
CA SER A 427 6.90 11.14 11.79
C SER A 427 8.29 11.17 12.43
N GLY A 428 9.36 11.30 11.63
CA GLY A 428 10.74 11.40 12.11
C GLY A 428 11.13 12.75 12.70
N VAL A 429 10.28 13.77 12.54
CA VAL A 429 10.52 15.12 13.03
C VAL A 429 9.96 15.28 14.45
N ASN A 430 10.72 15.95 15.32
CA ASN A 430 10.35 16.22 16.71
C ASN A 430 11.06 17.48 17.23
N ASP A 431 10.68 17.92 18.42
CA ASP A 431 11.15 19.16 19.03
C ASP A 431 12.68 19.22 19.17
N SER A 432 13.35 18.07 19.33
CA SER A 432 14.81 18.02 19.47
C SER A 432 15.57 18.12 18.15
N ASN A 433 14.90 17.95 17.00
CA ASN A 433 15.57 17.89 15.69
C ASN A 433 15.02 18.85 14.63
N VAL A 434 13.84 19.46 14.86
CA VAL A 434 13.16 20.29 13.86
C VAL A 434 13.98 21.51 13.44
N ASP A 435 14.67 22.17 14.37
CA ASP A 435 15.51 23.33 14.06
C ASP A 435 16.66 22.97 13.11
N TYR A 436 17.43 21.93 13.47
CA TYR A 436 18.55 21.45 12.65
C TYR A 436 18.09 20.94 11.29
N LEU A 437 16.95 20.23 11.25
CA LEU A 437 16.34 19.76 10.02
C LEU A 437 15.99 20.94 9.11
N CYS A 438 15.24 21.92 9.60
CA CYS A 438 14.81 23.07 8.81
C CYS A 438 16.01 23.88 8.30
N GLN A 439 17.02 24.11 9.13
CA GLN A 439 18.25 24.77 8.69
C GLN A 439 18.97 24.00 7.57
N SER A 440 19.03 22.67 7.67
CA SER A 440 19.64 21.81 6.64
C SER A 440 18.85 21.83 5.34
N LEU A 441 17.52 21.77 5.43
CA LEU A 441 16.62 21.83 4.27
C LEU A 441 16.71 23.19 3.56
N GLU A 442 16.69 24.29 4.30
CA GLU A 442 16.80 25.65 3.76
C GLU A 442 18.16 25.88 3.07
N THR A 443 19.23 25.38 3.68
CA THR A 443 20.58 25.48 3.10
C THR A 443 20.64 24.77 1.75
N VAL A 444 20.08 23.56 1.65
CA VAL A 444 20.09 22.76 0.43
C VAL A 444 19.12 23.30 -0.64
N SER A 445 17.98 23.88 -0.24
CA SER A 445 17.04 24.46 -1.21
C SER A 445 17.63 25.66 -1.96
N LYS A 446 18.53 26.41 -1.34
CA LYS A 446 19.19 27.60 -1.95
C LYS A 446 20.41 27.25 -2.81
N MET A 447 20.89 26.00 -2.79
CA MET A 447 22.11 25.61 -3.52
C MET A 447 21.93 25.54 -5.04
N ASP A 448 20.71 25.33 -5.55
CA ASP A 448 20.44 25.34 -7.00
C ASP A 448 20.10 26.75 -7.52
N GLU A 449 19.91 27.76 -6.67
CA GLU A 449 19.78 29.17 -7.10
C GLU A 449 21.14 29.82 -7.42
N LEU A 450 22.24 29.15 -7.08
CA LEU A 450 23.63 29.65 -7.20
C LEU A 450 24.47 28.87 -8.23
N ALA A 451 23.88 27.90 -8.93
CA ALA A 451 24.51 27.09 -9.98
C ALA A 451 23.80 27.34 -11.31
#